data_AF-A0A1F2QF91-F1
#
_entry.id   AF-A0A1F2QF91-F1
#
_cell.length_a   1.000
_cell.length_b   1.000
_cell.length_c   1.000
_cell.angle_alpha   90.00
_cell.angle_beta   90.00
_cell.angle_gamma   90.00
#
_symmetry.space_group_name_H-M   'P 1'
#
loop_
_entity.id
_entity.type
_entity.pdbx_description
1 polymer ?
#
loop_
_entity_poly.entity_id
_entity_poly.type
_entity_poly.pdbx_seq_one_letter_code
_entity_poly.pdbx_strand_id
1 'polypeptide(L)'
;MPLSRKKWKFVIGGLIVVLAIGTLAYFALKGNMVYYYTVQELTAKGPSENVRVAGDLVNGTLQKGGVGKPIKFEIYDKGAPDKTLFVTFSGTVPDTFKDDPA
;
A
#
# COMPACT_ATOMS: atom_id res chain seq x y z
N MET A 1 38.46 -26.69 -19.31
CA MET A 1 38.45 -28.10 -18.84
C MET A 1 37.00 -28.52 -18.66
N PRO A 2 36.42 -29.41 -19.49
CA PRO A 2 34.99 -29.73 -19.39
C PRO A 2 34.73 -30.39 -18.03
N LEU A 3 33.81 -29.84 -17.23
CA LEU A 3 33.45 -30.45 -15.95
C LEU A 3 32.81 -31.82 -16.22
N SER A 4 33.21 -32.83 -15.43
CA SER A 4 32.66 -34.19 -15.57
C SER A 4 31.14 -34.17 -15.38
N ARG A 5 30.41 -35.06 -16.09
CA ARG A 5 28.92 -35.10 -16.06
C ARG A 5 28.32 -35.07 -14.65
N LYS A 6 29.01 -35.63 -13.64
CA LYS A 6 28.59 -35.59 -12.23
C LYS A 6 28.78 -34.19 -11.60
N LYS A 7 29.91 -33.52 -11.85
CA LYS A 7 30.15 -32.14 -11.42
C LYS A 7 29.19 -31.16 -12.10
N TRP A 8 28.86 -31.40 -13.37
CA TRP A 8 27.89 -30.59 -14.12
C TRP A 8 26.49 -30.66 -13.51
N LYS A 9 26.02 -31.86 -13.13
CA LYS A 9 24.74 -32.05 -12.43
C LYS A 9 24.70 -31.34 -11.07
N PHE A 10 25.81 -31.34 -10.34
CA PHE A 10 25.90 -30.66 -9.05
C PHE A 10 25.84 -29.14 -9.19
N VAL A 11 26.52 -28.58 -10.20
CA VAL A 11 26.47 -27.15 -10.52
C VAL A 11 25.06 -26.73 -10.93
N ILE A 12 24.39 -27.51 -11.79
CA ILE A 12 23.00 -27.25 -12.19
C ILE A 12 22.07 -27.30 -10.96
N GLY A 13 22.20 -28.32 -10.11
CA GLY A 13 21.39 -28.45 -8.91
C GLY A 13 21.58 -27.25 -7.96
N GLY A 14 22.83 -26.85 -7.71
CA GLY A 14 23.13 -25.66 -6.93
C GLY A 14 22.55 -24.38 -7.53
N LEU A 15 22.65 -24.21 -8.85
CA LEU A 15 22.06 -23.07 -9.55
C LEU A 15 20.54 -23.01 -9.40
N ILE A 16 19.86 -24.17 -9.53
CA ILE A 16 18.40 -24.26 -9.34
C ILE A 16 18.04 -23.84 -7.91
N VAL A 17 18.77 -24.30 -6.89
CA VAL A 17 18.52 -23.93 -5.49
C VAL A 17 18.72 -22.43 -5.27
N VAL A 18 19.80 -21.85 -5.80
CA VAL A 18 20.06 -20.41 -5.70
C VAL A 18 18.96 -19.59 -6.38
N LEU A 19 18.50 -20.01 -7.57
CA LEU A 19 17.40 -19.35 -8.28
C LEU A 19 16.07 -19.49 -7.52
N ALA A 20 15.79 -20.65 -6.94
CA ALA A 20 14.60 -20.87 -6.12
C ALA A 20 14.61 -19.96 -4.88
N ILE A 21 15.73 -19.88 -4.17
CA ILE A 21 15.87 -18.96 -3.02
C ILE A 21 15.71 -17.50 -3.46
N GLY A 22 16.36 -17.10 -4.56
CA GLY A 22 16.27 -15.72 -5.07
C GLY A 22 14.84 -15.32 -5.46
N THR A 23 14.10 -16.21 -6.12
CA THR A 23 12.70 -15.97 -6.48
C THR A 23 11.79 -15.89 -5.26
N LEU A 24 11.95 -16.80 -4.29
CA LEU A 24 11.19 -16.76 -3.04
C LEU A 24 11.47 -15.47 -2.25
N ALA A 25 12.73 -15.06 -2.14
CA ALA A 25 13.10 -13.80 -1.49
C ALA A 25 12.48 -12.58 -2.20
N TYR A 26 12.52 -12.56 -3.54
CA TYR A 26 11.87 -11.50 -4.33
C TYR A 26 10.37 -11.41 -4.07
N PHE A 27 9.67 -12.55 -4.05
CA PHE A 27 8.23 -12.58 -3.77
C PHE A 27 7.91 -12.21 -2.32
N ALA A 28 8.71 -12.65 -1.36
CA ALA A 28 8.53 -12.31 0.05
C ALA A 28 8.67 -10.79 0.29
N LEU A 29 9.64 -10.14 -0.35
CA LEU A 29 9.83 -8.70 -0.27
C LEU A 29 8.70 -7.92 -0.95
N LYS A 30 8.17 -8.42 -2.08
CA LYS A 30 7.02 -7.78 -2.75
C LYS A 30 5.68 -7.97 -2.05
N GLY A 31 5.46 -9.12 -1.42
CA GLY A 31 4.14 -9.52 -0.93
C GLY A 31 3.67 -8.81 0.34
N ASN A 32 4.60 -8.29 1.16
CA ASN A 32 4.28 -7.84 2.52
C ASN A 32 4.50 -6.35 2.80
N MET A 33 4.95 -5.56 1.83
CA MET A 33 5.18 -4.13 2.03
C MET A 33 3.96 -3.34 1.58
N VAL A 34 2.94 -3.24 2.45
CA VAL A 34 1.92 -2.21 2.26
C VAL A 34 2.60 -0.86 2.56
N TYR A 35 3.02 -0.18 1.50
CA TYR A 35 3.69 1.10 1.63
C TYR A 35 2.73 2.15 2.18
N TYR A 36 3.17 2.84 3.22
CA TYR A 36 2.51 4.00 3.78
C TYR A 36 2.98 5.24 3.03
N TYR A 37 2.03 5.98 2.45
CA TYR A 37 2.26 7.25 1.79
C TYR A 37 1.60 8.38 2.58
N THR A 38 2.16 9.58 2.48
CA THR A 38 1.42 10.79 2.82
C THR A 38 0.50 11.21 1.66
N VAL A 39 -0.45 12.10 1.95
CA VAL A 39 -1.33 12.69 0.93
C VAL A 39 -0.54 13.34 -0.20
N GLN A 40 0.51 14.10 0.14
CA GLN A 40 1.35 14.80 -0.83
C GLN A 40 2.11 13.81 -1.73
N GLU A 41 2.70 12.77 -1.15
CA GLU A 41 3.48 11.77 -1.90
C GLU A 41 2.60 11.00 -2.87
N LEU A 42 1.42 10.54 -2.42
CA LEU A 42 0.49 9.81 -3.27
C LEU A 42 -0.01 10.69 -4.42
N THR A 43 -0.35 11.95 -4.13
CA THR A 43 -0.83 12.90 -5.16
C THR A 43 0.25 13.17 -6.21
N ALA A 44 1.51 13.29 -5.81
CA ALA A 44 2.63 13.48 -6.73
C ALA A 44 2.93 12.22 -7.56
N LYS A 45 2.77 11.03 -6.97
CA LYS A 45 3.02 9.74 -7.63
C LYS A 45 1.93 9.40 -8.66
N GLY A 46 0.69 9.79 -8.40
CA GLY A 46 -0.47 9.47 -9.23
C GLY A 46 -1.11 8.11 -8.89
N PRO A 47 -1.93 7.55 -9.80
CA PRO A 47 -2.75 6.37 -9.54
C PRO A 47 -1.93 5.20 -8.98
N SER A 48 -2.32 4.70 -7.81
CA SER A 48 -1.65 3.60 -7.12
C SER A 48 -2.68 2.66 -6.52
N GLU A 49 -2.35 1.37 -6.48
CA GLU A 49 -3.19 0.31 -5.91
C GLU A 49 -2.53 -0.29 -4.68
N ASN A 50 -3.33 -0.84 -3.75
CA ASN A 50 -2.86 -1.53 -2.55
C ASN A 50 -1.92 -0.69 -1.66
N VAL A 51 -2.21 0.61 -1.55
CA VAL A 51 -1.46 1.56 -0.72
C VAL A 51 -2.20 1.89 0.57
N ARG A 52 -1.46 2.25 1.62
CA ARG A 52 -2.02 2.91 2.80
C ARG A 52 -1.65 4.38 2.77
N VAL A 53 -2.61 5.25 3.05
CA VAL A 53 -2.38 6.69 3.12
C VAL A 53 -2.63 7.14 4.53
N ALA A 54 -1.65 7.82 5.12
CA ALA A 54 -1.82 8.48 6.41
C ALA A 54 -2.28 9.92 6.18
N GLY A 55 -3.26 10.36 6.96
CA GLY A 55 -3.76 11.72 6.96
C GLY A 55 -4.80 11.93 8.05
N ASP A 56 -4.99 13.19 8.40
CA ASP A 56 -6.03 13.64 9.32
C ASP A 56 -7.28 14.04 8.53
N LEU A 57 -8.46 13.87 9.13
CA LEU A 57 -9.72 14.29 8.52
C LEU A 57 -9.76 15.81 8.37
N VAL A 58 -10.13 16.30 7.19
CA VAL A 58 -10.45 17.72 7.01
C VAL A 58 -11.82 17.98 7.63
N ASN A 59 -11.87 18.83 8.67
CA ASN A 59 -13.10 19.16 9.37
C ASN A 59 -14.17 19.75 8.42
N GLY A 60 -15.41 19.34 8.61
CA GLY A 60 -16.57 19.72 7.80
C GLY A 60 -16.74 18.94 6.49
N THR A 61 -15.81 18.03 6.15
CA THR A 61 -15.85 17.30 4.87
C THR A 61 -16.51 15.93 4.96
N LEU A 62 -16.83 15.44 6.15
CA LEU A 62 -17.41 14.11 6.33
C LEU A 62 -18.87 14.06 5.87
N GLN A 63 -19.06 13.60 4.64
CA GLN A 63 -20.37 13.35 4.06
C GLN A 63 -20.80 11.92 4.35
N LYS A 64 -21.75 11.78 5.29
CA LYS A 64 -22.38 10.49 5.57
C LYS A 64 -23.25 10.07 4.38
N GLY A 65 -23.01 8.88 3.86
CA GLY A 65 -23.90 8.24 2.90
C GLY A 65 -25.23 7.82 3.57
N GLY A 66 -26.26 7.61 2.74
CA GLY A 66 -27.47 6.90 3.19
C GLY A 66 -27.18 5.42 3.49
N VAL A 67 -28.20 4.67 3.91
CA VAL A 67 -28.06 3.22 4.22
C VAL A 67 -27.44 2.47 3.04
N GLY A 68 -26.31 1.80 3.29
CA GLY A 68 -25.56 1.05 2.27
C GLY A 68 -24.82 1.89 1.24
N LYS A 69 -24.78 3.22 1.38
CA LYS A 69 -24.00 4.12 0.52
C LYS A 69 -22.63 4.41 1.12
N PRO A 70 -21.59 4.62 0.29
CA PRO A 70 -20.29 5.02 0.79
C PRO A 70 -20.34 6.37 1.49
N ILE A 71 -19.45 6.57 2.46
CA ILE A 71 -19.14 7.89 2.98
C ILE A 71 -18.07 8.54 2.12
N LYS A 72 -18.06 9.87 2.08
CA LYS A 72 -17.03 10.64 1.40
C LYS A 72 -16.45 11.66 2.35
N PHE A 73 -15.15 11.87 2.28
CA PHE A 73 -14.45 12.84 3.11
C PHE A 73 -13.11 13.21 2.48
N GLU A 74 -12.49 14.25 2.97
CA GLU A 74 -11.13 14.63 2.59
C GLU A 74 -10.18 14.38 3.75
N ILE A 75 -8.95 13.96 3.42
CA ILE A 75 -7.85 13.88 4.38
C ILE A 75 -6.71 14.80 3.95
N TYR A 76 -5.95 15.29 4.91
CA TYR A 76 -4.75 16.10 4.68
C TYR A 76 -3.56 15.55 5.47
N ASP A 77 -2.36 15.97 5.10
CA ASP A 77 -1.15 15.70 5.88
C ASP A 77 -0.78 16.94 6.71
N LYS A 78 -0.39 16.76 7.98
CA LYS A 78 0.09 17.86 8.85
C LYS A 78 1.27 18.62 8.23
N GLY A 79 2.11 17.94 7.44
CA GLY A 79 3.22 18.56 6.72
C GLY A 79 2.80 19.45 5.54
N ALA A 80 1.59 19.26 5.02
CA ALA A 80 1.04 20.01 3.88
C ALA A 80 -0.49 20.16 3.99
N PRO A 81 -0.99 21.03 4.89
CA PRO A 81 -2.43 21.15 5.17
C PRO A 81 -3.27 21.66 4.00
N ASP A 82 -2.65 22.30 3.02
CA ASP A 82 -3.26 22.77 1.77
C ASP A 82 -3.48 21.64 0.74
N LYS A 83 -2.87 20.47 0.95
CA LYS A 83 -3.00 19.30 0.08
C LYS A 83 -3.98 18.31 0.69
N THR A 84 -5.14 18.19 0.06
CA THR A 84 -6.17 17.24 0.46
C THR A 84 -6.30 16.09 -0.53
N LEU A 85 -6.76 14.94 -0.04
CA LEU A 85 -7.10 13.76 -0.83
C LEU A 85 -8.56 13.39 -0.57
N PHE A 86 -9.35 13.35 -1.64
CA PHE A 86 -10.73 12.86 -1.59
C PHE A 86 -10.77 11.35 -1.40
N VAL A 87 -11.51 10.90 -0.40
CA VAL A 87 -11.69 9.50 -0.05
C VAL A 87 -13.16 9.13 -0.20
N THR A 88 -13.43 8.02 -0.89
CA THR A 88 -14.73 7.36 -0.88
C THR A 88 -14.57 6.02 -0.18
N PHE A 89 -15.20 5.86 0.98
CA PHE A 89 -15.09 4.64 1.79
C PHE A 89 -16.40 3.87 1.77
N SER A 90 -16.31 2.59 1.46
CA SER A 90 -17.44 1.64 1.49
C SER A 90 -17.20 0.61 2.58
N GLY A 91 -18.12 0.49 3.54
CA GLY A 91 -18.05 -0.47 4.63
C GLY A 91 -18.59 0.07 5.93
N THR A 92 -18.37 -0.66 7.02
CA THR A 92 -18.74 -0.21 8.36
C THR A 92 -17.74 0.83 8.83
N VAL A 93 -18.22 2.04 9.05
CA VAL A 93 -17.43 3.15 9.59
C VAL A 93 -17.38 2.99 11.11
N PRO A 94 -16.19 2.98 11.75
CA PRO A 94 -16.09 2.91 13.20
C PRO A 94 -16.75 4.11 13.88
N ASP A 95 -17.36 3.91 15.05
CA ASP A 95 -17.99 4.99 15.82
C ASP A 95 -17.02 6.09 16.24
N THR A 96 -15.72 5.80 16.30
CA THR A 96 -14.66 6.77 16.60
C THR A 96 -14.34 7.70 15.43
N PHE A 97 -14.79 7.41 14.22
CA PHE A 97 -14.53 8.23 13.04
C PHE A 97 -15.59 9.33 12.93
N LYS A 98 -15.26 10.51 13.46
CA LYS A 98 -16.16 11.65 13.54
C LYS A 98 -15.47 12.90 13.02
N ASP A 99 -16.28 13.75 12.42
CA ASP A 99 -15.95 15.12 12.10
C ASP A 99 -16.22 15.93 13.36
N ASP A 100 -15.16 16.21 14.12
CA ASP A 100 -15.24 17.00 15.33
C ASP A 100 -14.85 18.44 14.99
N PRO A 101 -15.82 19.37 14.85
CA PRO A 101 -15.48 20.77 14.73
C PRO A 101 -14.90 21.22 16.06
N ALA A 102 -13.60 21.53 16.05
CA ALA A 102 -12.94 22.26 17.13
C ALA A 102 -13.65 23.60 17.40
#